data_AF-V4APT3-F1
#
_entry.id   AF-V4APT3-F1
#
_cell.length_a   1.000
_cell.length_b   1.000
_cell.length_c   1.000
_cell.angle_alpha   90.00
_cell.angle_beta   90.00
_cell.angle_gamma   90.00
#
_symmetry.space_group_name_H-M   'P 1'
#
loop_
_entity.id
_entity.type
_entity.pdbx_description
1 polymer ?
#
loop_
_entity_poly.entity_id
_entity_poly.type
_entity_poly.pdbx_seq_one_letter_code
_entity_poly.pdbx_strand_id
1 'polypeptide(L)'
;SSEEFDFFTLSSAWPKTVCLEGQTEKLYCNNTLDVAGWTIHGLWPSRIDGKEPKSCGHIKFNLKTLDPLMGDLLKLWPNLFKYSSLDSLWRHEWNKHGTCAVSDNNTATEFLFFKKALDVFKKINISRVMKNLNIVPSDTKLYSVRTISRGLKKHFSGIEPIIMCLDIKNKTYLHQIQVCYDKEFNMVDC
;
A
#
# COMPACT_ATOMS: atom_id res chain seq x y z
N SER A 1 -22.91 -10.98 7.72
CA SER A 1 -21.88 -12.02 7.73
C SER A 1 -20.57 -11.33 7.41
N SER A 2 -19.72 -11.06 8.41
CA SER A 2 -18.37 -10.56 8.12
C SER A 2 -17.61 -11.70 7.48
N GLU A 3 -17.25 -11.59 6.20
CA GLU A 3 -16.45 -12.63 5.55
C GLU A 3 -15.12 -12.77 6.31
N GLU A 4 -14.85 -14.01 6.73
CA GLU A 4 -13.66 -14.35 7.50
C GLU A 4 -12.40 -14.16 6.64
N PHE A 5 -11.39 -13.51 7.21
CA PHE A 5 -10.06 -13.33 6.63
C PHE A 5 -9.01 -13.89 7.58
N ASP A 6 -7.85 -14.23 7.04
CA ASP A 6 -6.79 -14.96 7.74
C ASP A 6 -5.64 -14.02 8.15
N PHE A 7 -5.27 -13.10 7.28
CA PHE A 7 -4.14 -12.17 7.45
C PHE A 7 -4.41 -10.83 6.76
N PHE A 8 -3.51 -9.86 6.94
CA PHE A 8 -3.53 -8.58 6.25
C PHE A 8 -2.38 -8.46 5.25
N THR A 9 -2.66 -7.96 4.06
CA THR A 9 -1.67 -7.57 3.07
C THR A 9 -1.54 -6.06 3.04
N LEU A 10 -0.38 -5.51 3.44
CA LEU A 10 -0.05 -4.11 3.21
C LEU A 10 0.56 -3.97 1.82
N SER A 11 -0.09 -3.26 0.91
CA SER A 11 0.45 -2.90 -0.40
C SER A 11 1.04 -1.49 -0.40
N SER A 12 2.34 -1.41 -0.72
CA SER A 12 3.06 -0.15 -0.94
C SER A 12 3.31 0.05 -2.43
N ALA A 13 3.03 1.23 -2.96
CA ALA A 13 3.20 1.56 -4.36
C ALA A 13 4.32 2.58 -4.62
N TRP A 14 4.95 2.45 -5.78
CA TRP A 14 5.90 3.44 -6.28
C TRP A 14 5.16 4.49 -7.13
N PRO A 15 5.07 5.76 -6.68
CA PRO A 15 4.20 6.76 -7.30
C PRO A 15 4.46 7.00 -8.79
N LYS A 16 5.73 6.96 -9.22
CA LYS A 16 6.06 7.18 -10.63
C LYS A 16 5.53 6.06 -11.53
N THR A 17 5.54 4.82 -11.06
CA THR A 17 5.00 3.69 -11.84
C THR A 17 3.47 3.74 -11.89
N VAL A 18 2.81 4.03 -10.76
CA VAL A 18 1.35 4.26 -10.72
C VAL A 18 0.95 5.38 -11.69
N CYS A 19 1.75 6.45 -11.75
CA CYS A 19 1.53 7.53 -12.69
C CYS A 19 1.69 7.14 -14.15
N LEU A 20 2.70 6.35 -14.48
CA LEU A 20 2.92 5.86 -15.83
C LEU A 20 1.78 4.93 -16.27
N GLU A 21 1.31 4.05 -15.39
CA GLU A 21 0.15 3.19 -15.61
C GLU A 21 -1.11 4.03 -15.85
N GLY A 22 -1.43 4.95 -14.95
CA GLY A 22 -2.61 5.81 -15.08
C GLY A 22 -2.61 6.66 -16.36
N GLN A 23 -1.45 7.09 -16.85
CA GLN A 23 -1.35 7.78 -18.15
C GLN A 23 -1.80 6.89 -19.33
N THR A 24 -1.63 5.57 -19.25
CA THR A 24 -2.15 4.65 -20.28
C THR A 24 -3.68 4.61 -20.29
N GLU A 25 -4.31 4.95 -19.16
CA GLU A 25 -5.76 5.08 -18.96
C GLU A 25 -6.28 6.52 -19.06
N LYS A 26 -5.46 7.46 -19.56
CA LYS A 26 -5.77 8.90 -19.69
C LYS A 26 -6.00 9.61 -18.35
N LEU A 27 -5.43 9.10 -17.26
CA LEU A 27 -5.35 9.79 -15.97
C LEU A 27 -4.14 10.73 -15.94
N TYR A 28 -4.29 11.85 -15.24
CA TYR A 28 -3.24 12.86 -15.11
C TYR A 28 -2.69 12.87 -13.70
N CYS A 29 -1.38 12.68 -13.58
CA CYS A 29 -0.74 12.73 -12.27
C CYS A 29 -0.65 14.13 -11.69
N ASN A 30 -0.78 14.18 -10.37
CA ASN A 30 -0.69 15.39 -9.61
C ASN A 30 0.77 15.74 -9.32
N ASN A 31 1.37 16.55 -10.20
CA ASN A 31 2.77 16.96 -10.08
C ASN A 31 3.04 17.97 -8.95
N THR A 32 2.01 18.43 -8.22
CA THR A 32 2.20 19.32 -7.06
C THR A 32 2.48 18.55 -5.77
N LEU A 33 2.32 17.23 -5.76
CA LEU A 33 2.61 16.42 -4.59
C LEU A 33 4.12 16.19 -4.46
N ASP A 34 4.68 16.57 -3.32
CA ASP A 34 6.06 16.26 -2.96
C ASP A 34 6.15 14.84 -2.39
N VAL A 35 6.00 13.83 -3.26
CA VAL A 35 6.10 12.42 -2.89
C VAL A 35 7.53 11.92 -3.11
N ALA A 36 8.36 12.01 -2.08
CA ALA A 36 9.78 11.65 -2.14
C ALA A 36 10.07 10.13 -1.99
N GLY A 37 9.07 9.26 -2.04
CA GLY A 37 9.26 7.83 -1.80
C GLY A 37 8.04 6.96 -2.07
N TRP A 38 8.04 5.77 -1.47
CA TRP A 38 6.90 4.86 -1.49
C TRP A 38 5.67 5.47 -0.81
N THR A 39 4.48 5.09 -1.27
CA THR A 39 3.20 5.42 -0.66
C THR A 39 2.40 4.16 -0.38
N ILE A 40 1.43 4.25 0.52
CA ILE A 40 0.44 3.19 0.73
C ILE A 40 -0.50 3.18 -0.46
N HIS A 41 -0.74 1.97 -1.00
CA HIS A 41 -1.87 1.71 -1.87
C HIS A 41 -3.06 1.27 -1.01
N GLY A 42 -2.85 0.25 -0.16
CA GLY A 42 -3.91 -0.28 0.68
C GLY A 42 -3.46 -1.26 1.76
N LEU A 43 -4.36 -1.52 2.70
CA LEU A 43 -4.26 -2.61 3.68
C LEU A 43 -5.47 -3.52 3.48
N TRP A 44 -5.22 -4.78 3.11
CA TRP A 44 -6.27 -5.66 2.63
C TRP A 44 -6.39 -6.89 3.53
N PRO A 45 -7.57 -7.12 4.14
CA PRO A 45 -7.90 -8.44 4.66
C PRO A 45 -7.78 -9.47 3.53
N SER A 46 -7.04 -10.55 3.78
CA SER A 46 -6.68 -11.56 2.79
C SER A 46 -6.88 -12.96 3.37
N ARG A 47 -7.10 -13.93 2.49
CA ARG A 47 -7.29 -15.34 2.83
C ARG A 47 -6.16 -16.19 2.26
N ILE A 48 -5.87 -17.31 2.92
CA ILE A 48 -4.83 -18.26 2.51
C ILE A 48 -5.15 -18.88 1.13
N ASP A 49 -6.43 -18.94 0.74
CA ASP A 49 -6.84 -19.37 -0.61
C ASP A 49 -6.61 -18.32 -1.71
N GLY A 50 -5.91 -17.23 -1.40
CA GLY A 50 -5.56 -16.15 -2.33
C GLY A 50 -6.69 -15.17 -2.60
N LYS A 51 -7.84 -15.31 -1.92
CA LYS A 51 -8.97 -14.38 -2.07
C LYS A 51 -8.89 -13.25 -1.06
N GLU A 52 -9.54 -12.15 -1.41
CA GLU A 52 -9.72 -10.99 -0.55
C GLU A 52 -11.22 -10.75 -0.39
N PRO A 53 -11.76 -10.81 0.84
CA PRO A 53 -13.13 -10.35 1.08
C PRO A 53 -13.25 -8.87 0.71
N LYS A 54 -14.37 -8.52 0.07
CA LYS A 54 -14.60 -7.17 -0.48
C LYS A 54 -15.99 -6.67 -0.13
N SER A 55 -16.09 -5.38 0.17
CA SER A 55 -17.37 -4.68 0.37
C SER A 55 -18.27 -5.29 1.46
N CYS A 56 -17.69 -5.66 2.61
CA CYS A 56 -18.33 -6.51 3.62
C CYS A 56 -19.29 -5.79 4.59
N GLY A 57 -19.39 -4.46 4.53
CA GLY A 57 -20.12 -3.70 5.53
C GLY A 57 -20.85 -2.49 4.99
N HIS A 58 -21.80 -2.00 5.80
CA HIS A 58 -22.56 -0.78 5.54
C HIS A 58 -22.02 0.45 6.29
N ILE A 59 -20.84 0.32 6.93
CA ILE A 59 -20.20 1.43 7.65
C ILE A 59 -19.70 2.43 6.61
N LYS A 60 -20.44 3.52 6.47
CA LYS A 60 -20.13 4.57 5.52
C LYS A 60 -18.83 5.28 5.91
N PHE A 61 -17.95 5.46 4.92
CA PHE A 61 -16.76 6.28 5.05
C PHE A 61 -17.09 7.67 5.62
N ASN A 62 -16.36 8.08 6.66
CA ASN A 62 -16.50 9.38 7.31
C ASN A 62 -15.14 10.03 7.53
N LEU A 63 -14.77 10.89 6.58
CA LEU A 63 -13.51 11.64 6.56
C LEU A 63 -13.16 12.33 7.89
N LYS A 64 -14.15 12.83 8.65
CA LYS A 64 -13.91 13.48 9.94
C LYS A 64 -13.24 12.58 10.98
N THR A 65 -13.46 11.26 10.88
CA THR A 65 -12.80 10.30 11.77
C THR A 65 -11.29 10.25 11.55
N LEU A 66 -10.82 10.76 10.41
CA LEU A 66 -9.42 10.76 9.99
C LEU A 66 -8.71 12.09 10.25
N ASP A 67 -9.39 13.10 10.81
CA ASP A 67 -8.78 14.40 11.13
C ASP A 67 -7.45 14.27 11.90
N PRO A 68 -7.32 13.37 12.91
CA PRO A 68 -6.05 13.21 13.63
C PRO A 68 -4.92 12.58 12.80
N LEU A 69 -5.25 11.93 11.67
CA LEU A 69 -4.31 11.23 10.79
C LEU A 69 -4.00 12.01 9.50
N MET A 70 -4.67 13.16 9.28
CA MET A 70 -4.67 13.86 7.99
C MET A 70 -3.26 14.18 7.48
N GLY A 71 -2.37 14.65 8.36
CA GLY A 71 -0.99 14.98 7.97
C GLY A 71 -0.21 13.76 7.46
N ASP A 72 -0.41 12.60 8.07
CA ASP A 72 0.21 11.35 7.63
C ASP A 72 -0.45 10.81 6.36
N LEU A 73 -1.78 10.86 6.26
CA LEU A 73 -2.52 10.41 5.07
C LEU A 73 -2.14 11.21 3.82
N LEU A 74 -2.06 12.54 3.93
CA LEU A 74 -1.64 13.42 2.85
C LEU A 74 -0.23 13.13 2.34
N LYS A 75 0.66 12.63 3.21
CA LYS A 75 2.07 12.39 2.90
C LYS A 75 2.35 10.96 2.45
N LEU A 76 1.72 9.99 3.12
CA LEU A 76 2.05 8.57 3.00
C LEU A 76 1.00 7.77 2.23
N TRP A 77 -0.23 8.26 2.12
CA TRP A 77 -1.31 7.63 1.35
C TRP A 77 -2.01 8.62 0.40
N PRO A 78 -1.29 9.49 -0.34
CA PRO A 78 -1.93 10.51 -1.16
C PRO A 78 -2.70 9.90 -2.33
N ASN A 79 -3.73 10.61 -2.78
CA ASN A 79 -4.25 10.41 -4.13
C ASN A 79 -3.30 11.02 -5.16
N LEU A 80 -2.72 10.20 -6.03
CA LEU A 80 -1.71 10.62 -7.00
C LEU A 80 -2.30 11.28 -8.26
N PHE A 81 -3.62 11.30 -8.45
CA PHE A 81 -4.26 11.80 -9.66
C PHE A 81 -4.91 13.18 -9.46
N LYS A 82 -4.73 14.08 -10.43
CA LYS A 82 -5.06 15.52 -10.34
C LYS A 82 -6.56 15.83 -10.23
N TYR A 83 -7.40 15.07 -10.93
CA TYR A 83 -8.85 15.38 -11.08
C TYR A 83 -9.72 14.52 -10.14
N SER A 84 -9.11 13.83 -9.20
CA SER A 84 -9.80 13.03 -8.20
C SER A 84 -9.85 13.80 -6.88
N SER A 85 -10.90 13.57 -6.07
CA SER A 85 -10.93 14.18 -4.73
C SER A 85 -9.80 13.62 -3.87
N LEU A 86 -9.34 14.44 -2.93
CA LEU A 86 -8.25 14.11 -2.01
C LEU A 86 -8.45 12.74 -1.35
N ASP A 87 -9.67 12.50 -0.90
CA ASP A 87 -10.09 11.35 -0.11
C ASP A 87 -10.65 10.19 -0.95
N SER A 88 -10.72 10.31 -2.28
CA SER A 88 -11.37 9.26 -3.10
C SER A 88 -10.69 7.91 -2.97
N LEU A 89 -9.35 7.91 -2.85
CA LEU A 89 -8.58 6.68 -2.62
C LEU A 89 -8.89 6.09 -1.23
N TRP A 90 -8.88 6.90 -0.17
CA TRP A 90 -9.21 6.44 1.18
C TRP A 90 -10.63 5.89 1.26
N ARG A 91 -11.59 6.58 0.65
CA ARG A 91 -12.97 6.14 0.53
C ARG A 91 -13.08 4.80 -0.21
N HIS A 92 -12.34 4.63 -1.30
CA HIS A 92 -12.30 3.37 -2.05
C HIS A 92 -11.77 2.23 -1.18
N GLU A 93 -10.60 2.43 -0.58
CA GLU A 93 -9.91 1.43 0.25
C GLU A 93 -10.74 1.07 1.49
N TRP A 94 -11.37 2.04 2.15
CA TRP A 94 -12.27 1.77 3.25
C TRP A 94 -13.48 0.93 2.82
N ASN A 95 -14.22 1.41 1.81
CA ASN A 95 -15.46 0.76 1.40
C ASN A 95 -15.21 -0.67 0.89
N LYS A 96 -14.15 -0.86 0.11
CA LYS A 96 -13.83 -2.14 -0.52
C LYS A 96 -13.11 -3.10 0.43
N HIS A 97 -12.16 -2.62 1.24
CA HIS A 97 -11.29 -3.48 2.05
C HIS A 97 -11.46 -3.25 3.56
N GLY A 98 -11.45 -1.99 4.01
CA GLY A 98 -11.54 -1.64 5.42
C GLY A 98 -12.81 -2.14 6.12
N THR A 99 -13.96 -2.12 5.43
CA THR A 99 -15.22 -2.67 5.98
C THR A 99 -15.17 -4.17 6.28
N CYS A 100 -14.24 -4.91 5.67
CA CYS A 100 -14.02 -6.34 5.94
C CYS A 100 -13.08 -6.59 7.12
N ALA A 101 -12.36 -5.56 7.58
CA ALA A 101 -11.38 -5.65 8.67
C ALA A 101 -12.00 -5.39 10.06
N VAL A 102 -13.26 -4.96 10.13
CA VAL A 102 -13.85 -4.42 11.37
C VAL A 102 -14.13 -5.47 12.44
N SER A 103 -14.08 -6.76 12.10
CA SER A 103 -14.16 -7.86 13.07
C SER A 103 -12.89 -8.03 13.90
N ASP A 104 -11.78 -7.42 13.48
CA ASP A 104 -10.51 -7.46 14.20
C ASP A 104 -10.33 -6.23 15.09
N ASN A 105 -9.91 -6.45 16.34
CA ASN A 105 -9.77 -5.40 17.35
C ASN A 105 -8.78 -4.29 16.95
N ASN A 106 -7.73 -4.62 16.19
CA ASN A 106 -6.73 -3.65 15.73
C ASN A 106 -7.26 -2.73 14.62
N THR A 107 -8.36 -3.11 13.96
CA THR A 107 -8.95 -2.40 12.81
C THR A 107 -10.47 -2.22 12.95
N ALA A 108 -11.00 -2.30 14.17
CA ALA A 108 -12.44 -2.32 14.46
C ALA A 108 -13.21 -1.05 14.05
N THR A 109 -12.50 0.03 13.75
CA THR A 109 -13.09 1.31 13.31
C THR A 109 -12.33 1.87 12.12
N GLU A 110 -12.96 2.81 11.39
CA GLU A 110 -12.31 3.54 10.29
C GLU A 110 -10.98 4.16 10.74
N PHE A 111 -11.00 4.89 11.85
CA PHE A 111 -9.78 5.46 12.44
C PHE A 111 -8.71 4.40 12.73
N LEU A 112 -9.08 3.29 13.38
CA LEU A 112 -8.12 2.24 13.74
C LEU A 112 -7.52 1.56 12.49
N PHE A 113 -8.33 1.32 11.47
CA PHE A 113 -7.87 0.76 10.20
C PHE A 113 -6.80 1.63 9.52
N PHE A 114 -7.10 2.92 9.31
CA PHE A 114 -6.15 3.83 8.69
C PHE A 114 -4.92 4.07 9.56
N LYS A 115 -5.09 4.21 10.88
CA LYS A 115 -3.98 4.34 11.82
C LYS A 115 -3.05 3.12 11.74
N LYS A 116 -3.62 1.92 11.74
CA LYS A 116 -2.84 0.69 11.70
C LYS A 116 -2.04 0.55 10.41
N ALA A 117 -2.66 0.83 9.26
CA ALA A 117 -1.98 0.83 7.96
C ALA A 117 -0.80 1.82 7.93
N LEU A 118 -0.99 3.03 8.45
CA LEU A 118 0.08 4.03 8.57
C LEU A 118 1.21 3.56 9.50
N ASP A 119 0.88 2.98 10.65
CA ASP A 119 1.85 2.50 11.63
C ASP A 119 2.75 1.42 11.02
N VAL A 120 2.15 0.40 10.37
CA VAL A 120 2.92 -0.70 9.78
C VAL A 120 3.68 -0.28 8.52
N PHE A 121 3.14 0.65 7.73
CA PHE A 121 3.87 1.24 6.60
C PHE A 121 5.13 1.99 7.05
N LYS A 122 5.03 2.82 8.11
CA LYS A 122 6.19 3.52 8.68
C LYS A 122 7.24 2.55 9.20
N LYS A 123 6.80 1.43 9.81
CA LYS A 123 7.70 0.40 10.37
C LYS A 123 8.54 -0.31 9.30
N ILE A 124 7.97 -0.65 8.15
CA ILE A 124 8.70 -1.38 7.10
C ILE A 124 9.74 -0.53 6.34
N ASN A 125 9.52 0.78 6.25
CA ASN A 125 10.46 1.77 5.71
C ASN A 125 11.24 1.30 4.46
N ILE A 126 10.50 0.91 3.42
CA ILE A 126 11.07 0.38 2.15
C ILE A 126 12.11 1.35 1.57
N SER A 127 11.86 2.66 1.64
CA SER A 127 12.78 3.69 1.15
C SER A 127 14.18 3.58 1.78
N ARG A 128 14.26 3.28 3.09
CA ARG A 128 15.54 3.07 3.78
C ARG A 128 16.26 1.82 3.28
N VAL A 129 15.53 0.73 3.03
CA VAL A 129 16.10 -0.51 2.49
C VAL A 129 16.70 -0.26 1.11
N MET A 130 15.94 0.37 0.21
CA MET A 130 16.39 0.69 -1.14
C MET A 130 17.66 1.55 -1.11
N LYS A 131 17.67 2.60 -0.28
CA LYS A 131 18.84 3.47 -0.10
C LYS A 131 20.07 2.69 0.37
N ASN A 132 19.93 1.79 1.36
CA ASN A 132 21.03 0.97 1.86
C ASN A 132 21.60 0.00 0.81
N LEU A 133 20.78 -0.39 -0.17
CA LEU A 133 21.19 -1.22 -1.31
C LEU A 133 21.78 -0.39 -2.47
N ASN A 134 21.92 0.94 -2.30
CA ASN A 134 22.26 1.88 -3.37
C ASN A 134 21.28 1.81 -4.56
N ILE A 135 20.02 1.50 -4.27
CA ILE A 135 18.91 1.52 -5.21
C ILE A 135 18.18 2.84 -5.04
N VAL A 136 18.38 3.72 -6.02
CA VAL A 136 17.75 5.04 -6.10
C VAL A 136 16.97 5.17 -7.40
N PRO A 137 15.91 6.00 -7.45
CA PRO A 137 15.16 6.23 -8.68
C PRO A 137 16.08 6.65 -9.82
N SER A 138 15.90 6.05 -11.00
CA SER A 138 16.70 6.34 -12.19
C SER A 138 15.94 5.97 -13.45
N ASP A 139 16.03 6.82 -14.48
CA ASP A 139 15.45 6.56 -15.81
C ASP A 139 16.36 5.73 -16.71
N THR A 140 17.61 5.49 -16.29
CA THR A 140 18.66 4.84 -17.10
C THR A 140 19.27 3.61 -16.44
N LYS A 141 19.37 3.60 -15.10
CA LYS A 141 19.96 2.49 -14.35
C LYS A 141 18.90 1.44 -14.04
N LEU A 142 19.18 0.20 -14.46
CA LEU A 142 18.36 -0.96 -14.12
C LEU A 142 18.85 -1.62 -12.83
N TYR A 143 17.91 -2.23 -12.11
CA TYR A 143 18.18 -2.97 -10.88
C TYR A 143 17.64 -4.39 -10.98
N SER A 144 18.36 -5.35 -10.41
CA SER A 144 17.90 -6.73 -10.35
C SER A 144 16.80 -6.87 -9.30
N VAL A 145 15.65 -7.41 -9.69
CA VAL A 145 14.58 -7.80 -8.75
C VAL A 145 15.12 -8.75 -7.68
N ARG A 146 16.04 -9.66 -8.04
CA ARG A 146 16.70 -10.57 -7.10
C ARG A 146 17.50 -9.84 -6.02
N THR A 147 18.08 -8.67 -6.33
CA THR A 147 18.81 -7.86 -5.33
C THR A 147 17.83 -7.15 -4.41
N ILE A 148 16.72 -6.65 -4.95
CA ILE A 148 15.64 -6.03 -4.17
C ILE A 148 15.03 -7.06 -3.21
N SER A 149 14.62 -8.23 -3.71
CA SER A 149 14.03 -9.31 -2.90
C SER A 149 14.97 -9.73 -1.77
N ARG A 150 16.24 -10.06 -2.06
CA ARG A 150 17.22 -10.42 -1.01
C ARG A 150 17.41 -9.33 0.03
N GLY A 151 17.45 -8.07 -0.39
CA GLY A 151 17.65 -6.95 0.51
C GLY A 151 16.45 -6.71 1.44
N LEU A 152 15.23 -6.81 0.90
CA LEU A 152 14.00 -6.73 1.68
C LEU A 152 13.85 -7.93 2.61
N LYS A 153 14.05 -9.16 2.12
CA LYS A 153 14.02 -10.38 2.94
C LYS A 153 14.96 -10.27 4.15
N LYS A 154 16.18 -9.81 3.93
CA LYS A 154 17.15 -9.57 5.01
C LYS A 154 16.65 -8.51 6.00
N HIS A 155 16.04 -7.43 5.50
CA HIS A 155 15.48 -6.39 6.36
C HIS A 155 14.29 -6.88 7.19
N PHE A 156 13.49 -7.76 6.61
CA PHE A 156 12.29 -8.36 7.20
C PHE A 156 12.58 -9.67 7.94
N SER A 157 13.81 -9.83 8.46
CA SER A 157 14.21 -10.98 9.29
C SER A 157 13.95 -12.36 8.67
N GLY A 158 14.03 -12.46 7.34
CA GLY A 158 13.84 -13.72 6.61
C GLY A 158 12.50 -13.85 5.90
N ILE A 159 11.55 -12.94 6.12
CA ILE A 159 10.21 -12.98 5.50
C ILE A 159 10.29 -12.42 4.07
N GLU A 160 9.72 -13.14 3.11
CA GLU A 160 9.75 -12.73 1.70
C GLU A 160 8.56 -11.82 1.36
N PRO A 161 8.79 -10.58 0.90
CA PRO A 161 7.71 -9.74 0.42
C PRO A 161 7.33 -10.11 -1.03
N ILE A 162 6.09 -9.80 -1.42
CA ILE A 162 5.68 -9.87 -2.82
C ILE A 162 6.19 -8.63 -3.55
N ILE A 163 6.91 -8.83 -4.66
CA ILE A 163 7.38 -7.74 -5.52
C ILE A 163 6.59 -7.79 -6.82
N MET A 164 5.86 -6.72 -7.12
CA MET A 164 5.11 -6.59 -8.36
C MET A 164 5.76 -5.57 -9.29
N CYS A 165 5.89 -5.94 -10.54
CA CYS A 165 6.37 -5.09 -11.62
C CYS A 165 5.28 -4.93 -12.69
N LEU A 166 5.36 -3.85 -13.46
CA LEU A 166 4.51 -3.60 -14.62
C LEU A 166 5.35 -3.40 -15.87
N ASP A 167 4.89 -3.97 -16.99
CA ASP A 167 5.47 -3.74 -18.30
C ASP A 167 4.71 -2.63 -19.02
N ILE A 168 5.37 -1.49 -19.24
CA ILE A 168 4.81 -0.32 -19.91
C ILE A 168 5.71 0.04 -21.09
N LYS A 169 5.18 -0.03 -22.31
CA LYS A 169 5.91 0.28 -23.56
C LYS A 169 7.27 -0.46 -23.65
N ASN A 170 7.24 -1.79 -23.44
CA ASN A 170 8.41 -2.68 -23.47
C ASN A 170 9.50 -2.39 -22.43
N LYS A 171 9.15 -1.71 -21.33
CA LYS A 171 10.02 -1.50 -20.17
C LYS A 171 9.33 -2.00 -18.91
N THR A 172 10.07 -2.73 -18.07
CA THR A 172 9.58 -3.22 -16.79
C THR A 172 9.88 -2.21 -15.69
N TYR A 173 8.85 -1.82 -14.94
CA TYR A 173 8.94 -0.90 -13.81
C TYR A 173 8.53 -1.59 -12.54
N LEU A 174 9.29 -1.38 -11.46
CA LEU A 174 8.86 -1.78 -10.12
C LEU A 174 7.59 -1.00 -9.76
N HIS A 175 6.52 -1.70 -9.42
CA HIS A 175 5.20 -1.11 -9.21
C HIS A 175 4.82 -1.10 -7.74
N GLN A 176 4.78 -2.27 -7.12
CA GLN A 176 4.34 -2.43 -5.73
C GLN A 176 5.23 -3.42 -4.99
N ILE A 177 5.30 -3.24 -3.66
CA ILE A 177 5.87 -4.21 -2.73
C ILE A 177 4.81 -4.47 -1.68
N GLN A 178 4.49 -5.73 -1.45
CA GLN A 178 3.51 -6.14 -0.45
C GLN A 178 4.15 -6.94 0.67
N VAL A 179 3.63 -6.72 1.88
CA VAL A 179 4.07 -7.38 3.11
C VAL A 179 2.84 -7.88 3.85
N CYS A 180 2.89 -9.13 4.32
CA CYS A 180 1.79 -9.77 5.02
C CYS A 180 1.96 -9.71 6.54
N TYR A 181 0.84 -9.67 7.24
CA TYR A 181 0.75 -9.59 8.69
C TYR A 181 -0.33 -10.51 9.22
N ASP A 182 -0.06 -11.22 10.33
CA ASP A 182 -1.13 -11.86 11.10
C ASP A 182 -2.07 -10.82 11.73
N LYS A 183 -3.12 -11.29 12.43
CA LYS A 183 -4.12 -10.43 13.08
C LYS A 183 -3.55 -9.62 14.24
N GLU A 184 -2.46 -10.08 14.83
CA GLU A 184 -1.68 -9.39 15.84
C GLU A 184 -0.69 -8.36 15.25
N PHE A 185 -0.63 -8.24 13.92
CA PHE A 185 0.29 -7.39 13.17
C PHE A 185 1.78 -7.74 13.36
N ASN A 186 2.08 -9.02 13.57
CA ASN A 186 3.39 -9.59 13.33
C ASN A 186 3.54 -9.88 11.84
N MET A 187 4.71 -9.58 11.30
CA MET A 187 4.99 -9.85 9.89
C MET A 187 5.04 -11.37 9.68
N VAL A 188 4.42 -11.85 8.61
CA VAL A 188 4.39 -13.26 8.20
C VAL A 188 4.66 -13.36 6.70
N ASP A 189 5.03 -14.55 6.24
CA ASP A 189 5.06 -14.81 4.80
C ASP A 189 3.66 -14.65 4.21
N CYS A 190 3.62 -14.07 3.00
CA CYS A 190 2.51 -14.23 2.09
C CYS A 190 2.63 -15.62 1.42
#